data_AF-A0A0D2PPG6-F1
#
_entry.id   AF-A0A0D2PPG6-F1
#
_cell.length_a   1.000
_cell.length_b   1.000
_cell.length_c   1.000
_cell.angle_alpha   90.00
_cell.angle_beta   90.00
_cell.angle_gamma   90.00
#
_symmetry.space_group_name_H-M   'P 1'
#
loop_
_entity.id
_entity.type
_entity.pdbx_description
1 polymer ?
#
loop_
_entity_poly.entity_id
_entity_poly.type
_entity_poly.pdbx_seq_one_letter_code
_entity_poly.pdbx_strand_id
1 'polypeptide(L)'
;MQSLSTDSRSSTLVSLGESTFSVTGKEETADIAGWTLCVHSQGWVYFYNPFLRVVTDQDIRKPELLKIAQDLCSGYPIEELSEGMEVHISTGQNTASGSSCGLFNTAVNHVHCVASNNLDEIKNDNSCLLNPTRLNRCRRLYWNYLWNHPVHVPMPARALEDVSDALTWFYTDNLVSGSRSTVPFSKVECEELSRIVAELALPRNDKSIAKTIFLAWLMREICSFRDAEYWGQYTQKESQVMRKSRQKPTQSASQLHPLAMFLTNFIVNFLFFGIPHTYQAHVKA
;
A
#
# COMPACT_ATOMS: atom_id res chain seq x y z
N MET A 1 -7.28 -57.47 1.85
CA MET A 1 -6.68 -57.63 0.50
C MET A 1 -7.59 -56.96 -0.50
N GLN A 2 -7.35 -55.68 -0.80
CA GLN A 2 -7.86 -54.96 -1.97
C GLN A 2 -6.88 -53.81 -2.20
N SER A 3 -6.11 -53.92 -3.28
CA SER A 3 -5.04 -53.00 -3.69
C SER A 3 -5.65 -51.83 -4.45
N LEU A 4 -5.54 -50.61 -3.90
CA LEU A 4 -5.89 -49.38 -4.60
C LEU A 4 -4.69 -48.91 -5.41
N SER A 5 -4.90 -48.91 -6.74
CA SER A 5 -4.01 -48.40 -7.78
C SER A 5 -3.87 -46.89 -7.65
N THR A 6 -2.64 -46.41 -7.43
CA THR A 6 -2.30 -44.98 -7.50
C THR A 6 -1.92 -44.62 -8.93
N ASP A 7 -2.82 -43.92 -9.61
CA ASP A 7 -2.56 -43.29 -10.91
C ASP A 7 -1.55 -42.14 -10.75
N SER A 8 -0.38 -42.33 -11.33
CA SER A 8 0.70 -41.35 -11.40
C SER A 8 0.36 -40.32 -12.48
N ARG A 9 -0.22 -39.19 -12.08
CA ARG A 9 -0.38 -38.02 -12.97
C ARG A 9 0.93 -37.25 -13.04
N SER A 10 1.58 -37.38 -14.19
CA SER A 10 2.76 -36.61 -14.60
C SER A 10 2.46 -35.11 -14.53
N SER A 11 3.07 -34.43 -13.55
CA SER A 11 3.07 -32.99 -13.40
C SER A 11 4.24 -32.42 -14.20
N THR A 12 3.92 -31.67 -15.26
CA THR A 12 4.90 -30.87 -15.99
C THR A 12 5.37 -29.73 -15.10
N LEU A 13 6.44 -30.00 -14.35
CA LEU A 13 7.24 -29.01 -13.62
C LEU A 13 7.91 -28.09 -14.64
N VAL A 14 7.27 -26.96 -14.95
CA VAL A 14 7.98 -25.81 -15.52
C VAL A 14 8.75 -25.19 -14.35
N SER A 15 10.00 -25.61 -14.20
CA SER A 15 10.98 -24.91 -13.37
C SER A 15 11.17 -23.52 -13.98
N LEU A 16 10.47 -22.52 -13.44
CA LEU A 16 10.85 -21.12 -13.60
C LEU A 16 12.17 -20.96 -12.85
N GLY A 17 13.25 -21.26 -13.58
CA GLY A 17 14.60 -20.99 -13.14
C GLY A 17 14.74 -19.55 -12.69
N GLU A 18 15.66 -19.32 -11.76
CA GLU A 18 16.21 -18.01 -11.42
C GLU A 18 16.51 -17.26 -12.72
N SER A 19 15.53 -16.47 -13.16
CA SER A 19 15.58 -15.71 -14.39
C SER A 19 16.30 -14.42 -14.05
N THR A 20 17.57 -14.55 -13.67
CA THR A 20 18.54 -13.47 -13.80
C THR A 20 18.66 -13.25 -15.29
N PHE A 21 17.79 -12.40 -15.83
CA PHE A 21 17.76 -12.07 -17.24
C PHE A 21 18.99 -11.23 -17.53
N SER A 22 20.14 -11.89 -17.72
CA SER A 22 21.37 -11.26 -18.18
C SER A 22 21.17 -10.91 -19.65
N VAL A 23 20.62 -9.73 -19.91
CA VAL A 23 20.54 -9.13 -21.24
C VAL A 23 21.97 -8.86 -21.71
N THR A 24 22.56 -9.78 -22.47
CA THR A 24 23.86 -9.61 -23.12
C THR A 24 23.70 -8.78 -24.40
N GLY A 25 23.38 -7.50 -24.24
CA GLY A 25 23.64 -6.49 -25.25
C GLY A 25 24.99 -5.84 -24.94
N LYS A 26 25.98 -5.95 -25.83
CA LYS A 26 27.25 -5.19 -25.75
C LYS A 26 26.96 -3.71 -26.04
N GLU A 27 26.25 -3.04 -25.15
CA GLU A 27 26.40 -1.60 -24.98
C GLU A 27 27.50 -1.38 -23.96
N GLU A 28 28.37 -0.41 -24.24
CA GLU A 28 29.43 0.07 -23.36
C GLU A 28 28.77 0.78 -22.17
N THR A 29 28.11 0.00 -21.31
CA THR A 29 27.45 0.47 -20.12
C THR A 29 28.53 0.97 -19.18
N ALA A 30 28.38 2.21 -18.70
CA ALA A 30 29.13 2.72 -17.56
C ALA A 30 29.21 1.61 -16.48
N ASP A 31 30.31 1.52 -15.74
CA ASP A 31 30.47 0.47 -14.75
C ASP A 31 29.49 0.68 -13.58
N ILE A 32 28.25 0.18 -13.72
CA ILE A 32 27.20 0.21 -12.69
C ILE A 32 27.44 -0.95 -11.69
N ALA A 33 28.71 -1.21 -11.37
CA ALA A 33 29.11 -2.30 -10.50
C ALA A 33 28.35 -2.25 -9.16
N GLY A 34 27.79 -3.40 -8.77
CA GLY A 34 27.08 -3.56 -7.50
C GLY A 34 25.62 -3.14 -7.50
N TRP A 35 25.07 -2.58 -8.59
CA TRP A 35 23.64 -2.33 -8.69
C TRP A 35 22.91 -3.48 -9.38
N THR A 36 21.71 -3.78 -8.88
CA THR A 36 20.79 -4.77 -9.42
C THR A 36 19.60 -4.05 -10.04
N LEU A 37 19.33 -4.34 -11.31
CA LEU A 37 18.11 -3.89 -11.98
C LEU A 37 16.93 -4.76 -11.50
N CYS A 38 15.91 -4.13 -10.97
CA CYS A 38 14.68 -4.77 -10.53
C CYS A 38 13.53 -4.35 -11.46
N VAL A 39 12.71 -5.32 -11.87
CA VAL A 39 11.51 -5.07 -12.69
C VAL A 39 10.28 -5.21 -11.80
N HIS A 40 9.56 -4.11 -11.62
CA HIS A 40 8.28 -4.11 -10.91
C HIS A 40 7.22 -4.91 -11.68
N SER A 41 6.22 -5.46 -10.98
CA SER A 41 5.14 -6.26 -11.62
C SER A 41 4.31 -5.46 -12.64
N GLN A 42 4.28 -4.13 -12.52
CA GLN A 42 3.63 -3.22 -13.47
C GLN A 42 4.53 -2.86 -14.67
N GLY A 43 5.74 -3.42 -14.77
CA GLY A 43 6.62 -3.30 -15.93
C GLY A 43 7.62 -2.13 -15.89
N TRP A 44 7.58 -1.27 -14.87
CA TRP A 44 8.62 -0.24 -14.67
C TRP A 44 9.84 -0.82 -13.94
N VAL A 45 10.98 -0.13 -14.00
CA VAL A 45 12.26 -0.59 -13.42
C VAL A 45 12.76 0.34 -12.33
N TYR A 46 13.50 -0.22 -11.39
CA TYR A 46 14.26 0.51 -10.38
C TYR A 46 15.58 -0.20 -10.11
N PHE A 47 16.46 0.42 -9.34
CA PHE A 47 17.80 -0.08 -9.07
C PHE A 47 18.04 -0.21 -7.57
N TYR A 48 18.63 -1.33 -7.17
CA TYR A 48 18.97 -1.65 -5.80
C TYR A 48 20.46 -1.98 -5.68
N ASN A 49 21.15 -1.38 -4.72
CA ASN A 49 22.53 -1.73 -4.38
C ASN A 49 22.57 -2.37 -2.99
N PRO A 50 22.81 -3.69 -2.88
CA PRO A 50 22.80 -4.40 -1.59
C PRO A 50 23.95 -4.00 -0.66
N PHE A 51 25.08 -3.55 -1.21
CA PHE A 51 26.23 -3.14 -0.39
C PHE A 51 26.02 -1.75 0.22
N LEU A 52 25.42 -0.84 -0.54
CA LEU A 52 25.08 0.50 -0.06
C LEU A 52 23.76 0.54 0.69
N ARG A 53 22.91 -0.49 0.54
CA ARG A 53 21.53 -0.54 1.07
C ARG A 53 20.71 0.64 0.59
N VAL A 54 20.78 0.87 -0.72
CA VAL A 54 20.16 2.01 -1.40
C VAL A 54 19.28 1.54 -2.55
N VAL A 55 18.10 2.14 -2.64
CA VAL A 55 17.15 1.97 -3.74
C VAL A 55 16.88 3.29 -4.42
N THR A 56 16.81 3.29 -5.74
CA THR A 56 16.42 4.47 -6.52
C THR A 56 15.58 4.10 -7.74
N ASP A 57 14.61 4.96 -8.03
CA ASP A 57 13.77 4.90 -9.24
C ASP A 57 14.42 5.63 -10.43
N GLN A 58 15.58 6.26 -10.23
CA GLN A 58 16.28 6.96 -11.29
C GLN A 58 17.00 5.97 -12.22
N ASP A 59 17.03 6.32 -13.50
CA ASP A 59 17.72 5.52 -14.51
C ASP A 59 19.24 5.70 -14.41
N ILE A 60 19.89 4.98 -13.49
CA ILE A 60 21.34 5.04 -13.26
C ILE A 60 22.18 4.49 -14.41
N ARG A 61 21.56 3.97 -15.48
CA ARG A 61 22.27 3.70 -16.74
C ARG A 61 22.76 5.00 -17.38
N LYS A 62 22.13 6.12 -17.02
CA LYS A 62 22.57 7.46 -17.39
C LYS A 62 23.65 7.94 -16.41
N PRO A 63 24.88 8.22 -16.87
CA PRO A 63 26.00 8.58 -15.98
C PRO A 63 25.74 9.78 -15.08
N GLU A 64 24.96 10.76 -15.54
CA GLU A 64 24.56 11.93 -14.76
C GLU A 64 23.67 11.57 -13.57
N LEU A 65 22.73 10.63 -13.76
CA LEU A 65 21.84 10.18 -12.69
C LEU A 65 22.57 9.25 -11.72
N LEU A 66 23.50 8.43 -12.21
CA LEU A 66 24.38 7.62 -11.37
C LEU A 66 25.25 8.51 -10.47
N LYS A 67 25.85 9.57 -11.04
CA LYS A 67 26.65 10.51 -10.26
C LYS A 67 25.82 11.21 -9.18
N ILE A 68 24.60 11.65 -9.52
CA ILE A 68 23.68 12.23 -8.54
C ILE A 68 23.38 11.21 -7.43
N ALA A 69 23.05 9.96 -7.77
CA ALA A 69 22.80 8.92 -6.77
C ALA A 69 24.02 8.69 -5.87
N GLN A 70 25.24 8.64 -6.44
CA GLN A 70 26.49 8.47 -5.68
C GLN A 70 26.80 9.65 -4.76
N ASP A 71 26.62 10.88 -5.25
CA ASP A 71 26.80 12.10 -4.46
C ASP A 71 25.83 12.11 -3.26
N LEU A 72 24.59 11.66 -3.47
CA LEU A 72 23.57 11.54 -2.43
C LEU A 72 23.87 10.44 -1.42
N CYS A 73 24.31 9.28 -1.89
CA CYS A 73 24.77 8.21 -1.01
C CYS A 73 25.90 8.69 -0.10
N SER A 74 26.84 9.47 -0.64
CA SER A 74 27.98 10.00 0.12
C SER A 74 27.60 11.05 1.17
N GLY A 75 26.46 11.73 0.98
CA GLY A 75 25.93 12.72 1.94
C GLY A 75 24.97 12.15 2.98
N TYR A 76 24.55 10.89 2.84
CA TYR A 76 23.65 10.23 3.78
C TYR A 76 24.42 9.34 4.76
N PRO A 77 24.06 9.28 6.05
CA PRO A 77 24.75 8.45 7.04
C PRO A 77 24.44 6.94 6.84
N ILE A 78 24.91 6.36 5.75
CA ILE A 78 24.69 4.94 5.38
C ILE A 78 25.34 4.01 6.43
N GLU A 79 26.44 4.43 7.06
CA GLU A 79 27.09 3.63 8.10
C GLU A 79 26.23 3.50 9.36
N GLU A 80 25.27 4.41 9.57
CA GLU A 80 24.37 4.38 10.72
C GLU A 80 23.16 3.46 10.56
N LEU A 81 22.91 2.95 9.35
CA LEU A 81 21.82 2.02 9.10
C LEU A 81 22.09 0.68 9.78
N SER A 82 21.15 0.19 10.57
CA SER A 82 21.19 -1.14 11.17
C SER A 82 20.92 -2.25 10.15
N GLU A 83 21.13 -3.50 10.54
CA GLU A 83 20.73 -4.66 9.73
C GLU A 83 19.23 -4.61 9.41
N GLY A 84 18.87 -4.94 8.16
CA GLY A 84 17.49 -4.86 7.68
C GLY A 84 16.98 -3.43 7.44
N MET A 85 17.85 -2.42 7.46
CA MET A 85 17.52 -1.06 7.03
C MET A 85 18.11 -0.72 5.68
N GLU A 86 17.41 0.12 4.92
CA GLU A 86 17.86 0.67 3.64
C GLU A 86 17.28 2.07 3.41
N VAL A 87 17.76 2.76 2.36
CA VAL A 87 17.33 4.12 2.02
C VAL A 87 16.81 4.15 0.60
N HIS A 88 15.61 4.70 0.45
CA HIS A 88 15.05 5.04 -0.85
C HIS A 88 15.38 6.49 -1.20
N ILE A 89 16.11 6.67 -2.30
CA ILE A 89 16.48 7.98 -2.84
C ILE A 89 15.50 8.35 -3.94
N SER A 90 14.58 9.27 -3.60
CA SER A 90 13.64 9.86 -4.54
C SER A 90 14.12 11.24 -4.99
N THR A 91 14.47 11.34 -6.28
CA THR A 91 14.81 12.61 -6.94
C THR A 91 13.51 13.28 -7.38
N GLY A 92 13.05 14.29 -6.64
CA GLY A 92 11.87 15.06 -7.03
C GLY A 92 12.17 15.92 -8.26
N GLN A 93 11.45 15.73 -9.37
CA GLN A 93 11.55 16.65 -10.51
C GLN A 93 10.90 18.00 -10.15
N ASN A 94 11.65 18.91 -9.54
CA ASN A 94 11.26 20.31 -9.47
C ASN A 94 11.57 20.96 -10.83
N THR A 95 10.63 20.81 -11.78
CA THR A 95 10.76 21.29 -13.16
C THR A 95 10.66 22.82 -13.30
N ALA A 96 10.37 23.57 -12.24
CA ALA A 96 9.94 24.96 -12.37
C ALA A 96 10.95 26.03 -11.94
N SER A 97 12.02 25.73 -11.19
CA SER A 97 12.78 26.82 -10.52
C SER A 97 14.30 26.83 -10.71
N GLY A 98 14.91 25.88 -11.41
CA GLY A 98 16.38 25.81 -11.53
C GLY A 98 17.11 25.74 -10.16
N SER A 99 16.34 25.56 -9.08
CA SER A 99 16.78 25.49 -7.70
C SER A 99 16.78 24.02 -7.31
N SER A 100 17.87 23.61 -6.66
CA SER A 100 18.19 22.28 -6.14
C SER A 100 16.97 21.36 -6.04
N CYS A 101 17.01 20.28 -6.82
CA CYS A 101 16.11 19.14 -6.75
C CYS A 101 15.78 18.83 -5.28
N GLY A 102 14.50 18.93 -4.92
CA GLY A 102 14.04 18.58 -3.58
C GLY A 102 14.26 17.10 -3.36
N LEU A 103 15.23 16.78 -2.52
CA LEU A 103 15.66 15.42 -2.25
C LEU A 103 14.89 14.88 -1.07
N PHE A 104 14.19 13.78 -1.28
CA PHE A 104 13.50 13.06 -0.23
C PHE A 104 14.15 11.70 -0.07
N ASN A 105 14.97 11.57 0.96
CA ASN A 105 15.51 10.29 1.39
C ASN A 105 14.55 9.70 2.41
N THR A 106 14.00 8.53 2.09
CA THR A 106 13.15 7.77 3.01
C THR A 106 13.97 6.61 3.55
N ALA A 107 14.29 6.62 4.84
CA ALA A 107 14.87 5.45 5.48
C ALA A 107 13.76 4.43 5.75
N VAL A 108 14.08 3.16 5.53
CA VAL A 108 13.16 2.02 5.61
C VAL A 108 13.76 1.03 6.60
N ASN A 109 12.97 0.57 7.55
CA ASN A 109 13.33 -0.47 8.50
C ASN A 109 12.41 -1.68 8.29
N HIS A 110 12.95 -2.75 7.69
CA HIS A 110 12.21 -3.97 7.37
C HIS A 110 11.87 -4.81 8.59
N VAL A 111 12.71 -4.75 9.63
CA VAL A 111 12.51 -5.50 10.87
C VAL A 111 11.25 -5.03 11.59
N HIS A 112 11.04 -3.71 11.66
CA HIS A 112 9.86 -3.13 12.34
C HIS A 112 8.72 -2.73 11.39
N CYS A 113 8.90 -2.91 10.08
CA CYS A 113 7.95 -2.53 9.04
C CYS A 113 7.55 -1.04 9.14
N VAL A 114 8.54 -0.15 9.27
CA VAL A 114 8.36 1.31 9.37
C VAL A 114 9.31 2.04 8.43
N ALA A 115 8.89 3.21 7.94
CA ALA A 115 9.72 4.09 7.15
C ALA A 115 9.52 5.55 7.58
N SER A 116 10.57 6.36 7.46
CA SER A 116 10.53 7.78 7.81
C SER A 116 11.60 8.56 7.04
N ASN A 117 11.35 9.85 6.85
CA ASN A 117 12.35 10.78 6.33
C ASN A 117 13.37 11.20 7.40
N ASN A 118 13.07 10.89 8.67
CA ASN A 118 13.97 11.11 9.79
C ASN A 118 14.48 9.75 10.28
N LEU A 119 15.78 9.49 10.11
CA LEU A 119 16.42 8.23 10.47
C LEU A 119 16.25 7.91 11.96
N ASP A 120 16.34 8.91 12.83
CA ASP A 120 16.27 8.75 14.28
C ASP A 120 14.93 8.18 14.74
N GLU A 121 13.84 8.42 14.01
CA GLU A 121 12.51 7.91 14.37
C GLU A 121 12.39 6.38 14.24
N ILE A 122 13.23 5.76 13.41
CA ILE A 122 13.11 4.35 13.05
C ILE A 122 14.38 3.53 13.33
N LYS A 123 15.39 4.15 13.94
CA LYS A 123 16.64 3.52 14.39
C LYS A 123 16.48 2.90 15.78
N ASN A 124 17.25 1.85 16.10
CA ASN A 124 17.44 1.29 17.46
C ASN A 124 16.14 1.13 18.30
N ASP A 125 15.12 0.46 17.77
CA ASP A 125 13.81 0.26 18.44
C ASP A 125 13.01 1.54 18.77
N ASN A 126 13.46 2.74 18.35
CA ASN A 126 12.76 4.00 18.61
C ASN A 126 11.33 4.01 18.06
N SER A 127 11.03 3.15 17.08
CA SER A 127 9.67 2.98 16.55
C SER A 127 8.63 2.63 17.64
N CYS A 128 9.06 1.94 18.71
CA CYS A 128 8.21 1.60 19.86
C CYS A 128 7.87 2.80 20.75
N LEU A 129 8.68 3.87 20.70
CA LEU A 129 8.50 5.10 21.48
C LEU A 129 7.60 6.12 20.76
N LEU A 130 7.32 5.90 19.47
CA LEU A 130 6.45 6.77 18.70
C LEU A 130 5.01 6.67 19.20
N ASN A 131 4.33 7.82 19.27
CA ASN A 131 2.89 7.81 19.52
C ASN A 131 2.14 7.01 18.42
N PRO A 132 0.95 6.44 18.72
CA PRO A 132 0.23 5.57 17.78
C PRO A 132 0.00 6.17 16.39
N THR A 133 -0.27 7.48 16.32
CA THR A 133 -0.51 8.18 15.04
C THR A 133 0.76 8.29 14.22
N ARG A 134 1.88 8.68 14.85
CA ARG A 134 3.17 8.78 14.17
C ARG A 134 3.65 7.40 13.72
N LEU A 135 3.50 6.38 14.57
CA LEU A 135 3.83 4.99 14.22
C LEU A 135 2.99 4.50 13.03
N ASN A 136 1.67 4.75 13.02
CA ASN A 136 0.80 4.37 11.91
C ASN A 136 1.20 5.08 10.61
N ARG A 137 1.59 6.36 10.68
CA ARG A 137 2.14 7.08 9.52
C ARG A 137 3.43 6.43 9.00
N CYS A 138 4.37 6.07 9.88
CA CYS A 138 5.61 5.40 9.49
C CYS A 138 5.36 4.01 8.88
N ARG A 139 4.40 3.25 9.41
CA ARG A 139 3.95 1.97 8.81
C ARG A 139 3.32 2.18 7.44
N ARG A 140 2.49 3.21 7.26
CA ARG A 140 1.92 3.53 5.94
C ARG A 140 3.01 3.85 4.91
N LEU A 141 4.03 4.61 5.30
CA LEU A 141 5.18 4.89 4.43
C LEU A 141 5.93 3.61 4.06
N TYR A 142 6.14 2.71 5.02
CA TYR A 142 6.78 1.42 4.78
C TYR A 142 6.01 0.56 3.78
N TRP A 143 4.71 0.38 3.98
CA TRP A 143 3.90 -0.44 3.09
C TRP A 143 3.76 0.18 1.70
N ASN A 144 3.75 1.51 1.61
CA ASN A 144 3.84 2.19 0.32
C ASN A 144 5.19 1.95 -0.37
N TYR A 145 6.30 1.97 0.38
CA TYR A 145 7.62 1.64 -0.13
C TYR A 145 7.67 0.20 -0.67
N LEU A 146 7.24 -0.78 0.14
CA LEU A 146 7.29 -2.20 -0.22
C LEU A 146 6.36 -2.54 -1.40
N TRP A 147 5.21 -1.88 -1.49
CA TRP A 147 4.31 -1.99 -2.65
C TRP A 147 5.01 -1.56 -3.95
N ASN A 148 5.82 -0.50 -3.90
CA ASN A 148 6.55 -0.01 -5.08
C ASN A 148 7.85 -0.80 -5.32
N HIS A 149 8.53 -1.32 -4.30
CA HIS A 149 9.83 -1.99 -4.45
C HIS A 149 9.85 -3.42 -3.88
N PRO A 150 9.02 -4.34 -4.40
CA PRO A 150 8.75 -5.64 -3.78
C PRO A 150 9.77 -6.74 -4.14
N VAL A 151 10.68 -6.50 -5.08
CA VAL A 151 11.46 -7.56 -5.74
C VAL A 151 12.67 -7.97 -4.90
N HIS A 152 13.37 -7.01 -4.31
CA HIS A 152 14.61 -7.24 -3.57
C HIS A 152 14.37 -7.46 -2.07
N VAL A 153 13.15 -7.25 -1.59
CA VAL A 153 12.77 -7.39 -0.19
C VAL A 153 11.83 -8.58 -0.02
N PRO A 154 12.16 -9.57 0.83
CA PRO A 154 11.23 -10.63 1.17
C PRO A 154 10.04 -10.08 1.95
N MET A 155 8.87 -10.70 1.80
CA MET A 155 7.68 -10.35 2.59
C MET A 155 7.97 -10.49 4.10
N PRO A 156 7.73 -9.46 4.93
CA PRO A 156 7.84 -9.57 6.37
C PRO A 156 6.99 -10.70 6.94
N ALA A 157 7.58 -11.53 7.83
CA ALA A 157 6.92 -12.72 8.37
C ALA A 157 5.58 -12.42 9.05
N ARG A 158 5.51 -11.29 9.78
CA ARG A 158 4.31 -10.84 10.51
C ARG A 158 3.16 -10.32 9.63
N ALA A 159 3.41 -10.03 8.35
CA ALA A 159 2.42 -9.35 7.52
C ALA A 159 1.16 -10.18 7.29
N LEU A 160 1.31 -11.49 7.14
CA LEU A 160 0.17 -12.41 6.98
C LEU A 160 -0.73 -12.42 8.22
N GLU A 161 -0.13 -12.47 9.41
CA GLU A 161 -0.83 -12.45 10.68
C GLU A 161 -1.53 -11.09 10.88
N ASP A 162 -0.80 -9.98 10.70
CA ASP A 162 -1.32 -8.63 10.84
C ASP A 162 -2.52 -8.36 9.90
N VAL A 163 -2.45 -8.86 8.65
CA VAL A 163 -3.55 -8.77 7.68
C VAL A 163 -4.74 -9.63 8.11
N SER A 164 -4.50 -10.88 8.51
CA SER A 164 -5.56 -11.81 8.91
C SER A 164 -6.33 -11.29 10.12
N ASP A 165 -5.62 -10.73 11.09
CA ASP A 165 -6.21 -10.09 12.27
C ASP A 165 -7.05 -8.86 11.89
N ALA A 166 -6.53 -8.01 11.00
CA ALA A 166 -7.25 -6.84 10.54
C ALA A 166 -8.54 -7.20 9.79
N LEU A 167 -8.48 -8.17 8.86
CA LEU A 167 -9.65 -8.65 8.12
C LEU A 167 -10.68 -9.30 9.05
N THR A 168 -10.23 -10.09 10.03
CA THR A 168 -11.11 -10.69 11.04
C THR A 168 -11.82 -9.61 11.86
N TRP A 169 -11.12 -8.54 12.23
CA TRP A 169 -11.70 -7.41 12.94
C TRP A 169 -12.71 -6.64 12.07
N PHE A 170 -12.38 -6.35 10.81
CA PHE A 170 -13.30 -5.69 9.87
C PHE A 170 -14.57 -6.52 9.64
N TYR A 171 -14.42 -7.84 9.45
CA TYR A 171 -15.55 -8.77 9.35
C TYR A 171 -16.43 -8.72 10.59
N THR A 172 -15.81 -8.77 11.78
CA THR A 172 -16.53 -8.73 13.06
C THR A 172 -17.27 -7.40 13.23
N ASP A 173 -16.66 -6.26 12.90
CA ASP A 173 -17.35 -4.96 13.00
C ASP A 173 -18.53 -4.88 12.01
N ASN A 174 -18.42 -5.42 10.80
CA ASN A 174 -19.57 -5.53 9.89
C ASN A 174 -20.73 -6.34 10.50
N LEU A 175 -20.45 -7.44 11.21
CA LEU A 175 -21.49 -8.24 11.88
C LEU A 175 -22.13 -7.51 13.06
N VAL A 176 -21.33 -6.82 13.88
CA VAL A 176 -21.80 -6.15 15.11
C VAL A 176 -22.47 -4.82 14.80
N SER A 177 -21.87 -4.02 13.92
CA SER A 177 -22.29 -2.66 13.60
C SER A 177 -23.28 -2.61 12.42
N GLY A 178 -23.33 -3.64 11.57
CA GLY A 178 -24.21 -3.71 10.40
C GLY A 178 -23.96 -2.55 9.44
N SER A 179 -25.03 -1.87 9.03
CA SER A 179 -24.97 -0.68 8.16
C SER A 179 -24.27 0.54 8.78
N ARG A 180 -23.93 0.48 10.09
CA ARG A 180 -23.19 1.53 10.78
C ARG A 180 -21.68 1.28 10.84
N SER A 181 -21.21 0.15 10.32
CA SER A 181 -19.79 -0.15 10.19
C SER A 181 -19.10 0.92 9.35
N THR A 182 -17.92 1.36 9.78
CA THR A 182 -17.09 2.32 9.04
C THR A 182 -15.85 1.68 8.41
N VAL A 183 -15.67 0.37 8.59
CA VAL A 183 -14.48 -0.35 8.14
C VAL A 183 -14.35 -0.36 6.61
N PRO A 184 -13.12 -0.49 6.07
CA PRO A 184 -12.87 -0.21 4.65
C PRO A 184 -13.36 -1.33 3.71
N PHE A 185 -13.64 -2.51 4.25
CA PHE A 185 -14.08 -3.67 3.48
C PHE A 185 -15.42 -4.19 4.02
N SER A 186 -16.34 -4.50 3.11
CA SER A 186 -17.59 -5.17 3.42
C SER A 186 -17.35 -6.59 3.93
N LYS A 187 -18.42 -7.21 4.46
CA LYS A 187 -18.40 -8.60 4.91
C LYS A 187 -17.91 -9.57 3.83
N VAL A 188 -18.45 -9.43 2.61
CA VAL A 188 -18.13 -10.31 1.46
C VAL A 188 -16.67 -10.12 1.03
N GLU A 189 -16.21 -8.87 0.95
CA GLU A 189 -14.81 -8.58 0.64
C GLU A 189 -13.86 -9.16 1.69
N CYS A 190 -14.20 -9.09 2.98
CA CYS A 190 -13.38 -9.69 4.03
C CYS A 190 -13.26 -11.22 3.88
N GLU A 191 -14.35 -11.92 3.53
CA GLU A 191 -14.34 -13.37 3.29
C GLU A 191 -13.46 -13.73 2.07
N GLU A 192 -13.59 -12.97 0.97
CA GLU A 192 -12.78 -13.17 -0.23
C GLU A 192 -11.29 -12.88 -0.01
N LEU A 193 -10.97 -11.75 0.63
CA LEU A 193 -9.61 -11.37 0.97
C LEU A 193 -8.98 -12.39 1.93
N SER A 194 -9.72 -12.87 2.93
CA SER A 194 -9.22 -13.89 3.88
C SER A 194 -8.90 -15.20 3.18
N ARG A 195 -9.72 -15.62 2.20
CA ARG A 195 -9.44 -16.80 1.37
C ARG A 195 -8.16 -16.62 0.54
N ILE A 196 -7.97 -15.44 -0.06
CA ILE A 196 -6.75 -15.13 -0.83
C ILE A 196 -5.52 -15.14 0.10
N VAL A 197 -5.62 -14.55 1.28
CA VAL A 197 -4.52 -14.52 2.28
C VAL A 197 -4.15 -15.94 2.73
N ALA A 198 -5.14 -16.80 2.99
CA ALA A 198 -4.89 -18.20 3.34
C ALA A 198 -4.19 -18.98 2.22
N GLU A 199 -4.55 -18.71 0.96
CA GLU A 199 -3.89 -19.29 -0.21
C GLU A 199 -2.44 -18.78 -0.37
N LEU A 200 -2.21 -17.48 -0.14
CA LEU A 200 -0.87 -16.88 -0.15
C LEU A 200 0.01 -17.34 1.03
N ALA A 201 -0.57 -17.88 2.10
CA ALA A 201 0.16 -18.45 3.23
C ALA A 201 0.77 -19.84 2.92
N LEU A 202 0.39 -20.48 1.81
CA LEU A 202 0.97 -21.76 1.43
C LEU A 202 2.47 -21.62 1.07
N PRO A 203 3.32 -22.61 1.43
CA PRO A 203 4.78 -22.53 1.20
C PRO A 203 5.21 -22.29 -0.26
N ARG A 204 4.37 -22.70 -1.22
CA ARG A 204 4.60 -22.44 -2.65
C ARG A 204 4.71 -20.95 -3.00
N ASN A 205 4.17 -20.08 -2.14
CA ASN A 205 4.10 -18.65 -2.32
C ASN A 205 5.17 -17.88 -1.54
N ASP A 206 6.11 -18.54 -0.83
CA ASP A 206 7.06 -17.86 0.06
C ASP A 206 7.98 -16.86 -0.65
N LYS A 207 8.33 -17.13 -1.90
CA LYS A 207 9.15 -16.24 -2.76
C LYS A 207 8.32 -15.47 -3.79
N SER A 208 6.99 -15.44 -3.64
CA SER A 208 6.11 -14.82 -4.62
C SER A 208 6.14 -13.30 -4.50
N ILE A 209 6.63 -12.62 -5.54
CA ILE A 209 6.56 -11.14 -5.62
C ILE A 209 5.09 -10.68 -5.58
N ALA A 210 4.17 -11.46 -6.18
CA ALA A 210 2.75 -11.15 -6.15
C ALA A 210 2.18 -11.19 -4.71
N LYS A 211 2.63 -12.15 -3.88
CA LYS A 211 2.33 -12.16 -2.44
C LYS A 211 2.86 -10.88 -1.77
N THR A 212 4.09 -10.49 -2.09
CA THR A 212 4.71 -9.28 -1.53
C THR A 212 3.87 -8.04 -1.79
N ILE A 213 3.52 -7.84 -3.06
CA ILE A 213 2.72 -6.69 -3.52
C ILE A 213 1.33 -6.71 -2.90
N PHE A 214 0.62 -7.85 -2.97
CA PHE A 214 -0.75 -7.93 -2.49
C PHE A 214 -0.88 -7.63 -1.00
N LEU A 215 0.03 -8.15 -0.16
CA LEU A 215 -0.02 -7.88 1.28
C LEU A 215 0.44 -6.45 1.59
N ALA A 216 1.44 -5.92 0.88
CA ALA A 216 1.88 -4.53 1.06
C ALA A 216 0.75 -3.54 0.73
N TRP A 217 -0.01 -3.80 -0.33
CA TRP A 217 -1.23 -3.07 -0.65
C TRP A 217 -2.22 -3.03 0.50
N LEU A 218 -2.57 -4.23 0.99
CA LEU A 218 -3.66 -4.41 1.92
C LEU A 218 -3.28 -3.77 3.26
N MET A 219 -2.02 -3.93 3.67
CA MET A 219 -1.48 -3.25 4.84
C MET A 219 -1.44 -1.72 4.67
N ARG A 220 -1.16 -1.20 3.47
CA ARG A 220 -1.27 0.24 3.20
C ARG A 220 -2.70 0.73 3.36
N GLU A 221 -3.69 0.01 2.82
CA GLU A 221 -5.12 0.35 2.97
C GLU A 221 -5.57 0.28 4.44
N ILE A 222 -5.15 -0.75 5.18
CA ILE A 222 -5.39 -0.86 6.63
C ILE A 222 -4.81 0.33 7.39
N CYS A 223 -3.56 0.73 7.10
CA CYS A 223 -2.94 1.88 7.74
C CYS A 223 -3.63 3.20 7.36
N SER A 224 -4.08 3.32 6.11
CA SER A 224 -4.85 4.47 5.61
C SER A 224 -6.17 4.62 6.36
N PHE A 225 -6.91 3.51 6.51
CA PHE A 225 -8.14 3.48 7.28
C PHE A 225 -7.92 3.84 8.77
N ARG A 226 -6.87 3.29 9.39
CA ARG A 226 -6.51 3.63 10.78
C ARG A 226 -6.23 5.13 10.96
N ASP A 227 -5.61 5.77 9.95
CA ASP A 227 -5.37 7.22 9.96
C ASP A 227 -6.69 8.00 9.90
N ALA A 228 -7.61 7.61 9.01
CA ALA A 228 -8.93 8.24 8.85
C ALA A 228 -9.84 8.08 10.09
N GLU A 229 -9.67 7.00 10.84
CA GLU A 229 -10.39 6.74 12.10
C GLU A 229 -9.68 7.27 13.35
N TYR A 230 -8.59 8.04 13.20
CA TYR A 230 -7.82 8.59 14.32
C TYR A 230 -7.39 7.49 15.31
N TRP A 231 -6.93 6.35 14.78
CA TRP A 231 -6.61 5.17 15.58
C TRP A 231 -5.60 5.49 16.70
N GLY A 232 -5.97 5.12 17.93
CA GLY A 232 -5.15 5.33 19.13
C GLY A 232 -5.10 6.78 19.65
N GLN A 233 -5.86 7.73 19.08
CA GLN A 233 -5.88 9.13 19.54
C GLN A 233 -6.95 9.41 20.60
N TYR A 234 -8.10 8.75 20.50
CA TYR A 234 -9.28 9.04 21.32
C TYR A 234 -9.61 7.91 22.29
N THR A 235 -10.11 8.29 23.47
CA THR A 235 -10.75 7.34 24.39
C THR A 235 -12.05 6.79 23.80
N GLN A 236 -12.60 5.74 24.43
CA GLN A 236 -13.89 5.17 24.02
C GLN A 236 -15.02 6.21 24.00
N LYS A 237 -15.07 7.11 25.00
CA LYS A 237 -16.11 8.14 25.10
C LYS A 237 -15.99 9.17 23.98
N GLU A 238 -14.78 9.64 23.71
CA GLU A 238 -14.50 10.61 22.66
C GLU A 238 -14.78 10.02 21.26
N SER A 239 -14.35 8.79 21.01
CA SER A 239 -14.60 8.11 19.74
C SER A 239 -16.10 7.89 19.50
N GLN A 240 -16.89 7.56 20.53
CA GLN A 240 -18.35 7.49 20.41
C GLN A 240 -18.99 8.85 20.08
N VAL A 241 -18.52 9.94 20.69
CA VAL A 241 -19.00 11.30 20.37
C VAL A 241 -18.68 11.65 18.92
N MET A 242 -17.46 11.38 18.46
CA MET A 242 -17.02 11.62 17.08
C MET A 242 -17.79 10.77 16.05
N ARG A 243 -18.06 9.49 16.36
CA ARG A 243 -18.88 8.63 15.49
C ARG A 243 -20.32 9.12 15.42
N LYS A 244 -20.91 9.52 16.55
CA LYS A 244 -22.26 10.11 16.56
C LYS A 244 -22.31 11.42 15.77
N SER A 245 -21.26 12.25 15.80
CA SER A 245 -21.23 13.47 14.99
C SER A 245 -21.07 13.19 13.50
N ARG A 246 -20.35 12.13 13.10
CA ARG A 246 -20.24 11.67 11.70
C ARG A 246 -21.52 11.01 11.18
N GLN A 247 -22.22 10.27 12.03
CA GLN A 247 -23.48 9.59 11.68
C GLN A 247 -24.68 10.52 11.63
N LYS A 248 -24.58 11.73 12.23
CA LYS A 248 -25.57 12.76 11.95
C LYS A 248 -25.46 13.02 10.44
N PRO A 249 -26.49 12.67 9.64
CA PRO A 249 -26.44 12.94 8.22
C PRO A 249 -26.05 14.40 8.09
N THR A 250 -24.94 14.68 7.40
CA THR A 250 -24.51 16.04 7.17
C THR A 250 -25.72 16.71 6.53
N GLN A 251 -26.45 17.51 7.31
CA GLN A 251 -27.62 18.26 6.84
C GLN A 251 -27.14 19.41 5.94
N SER A 252 -26.05 19.21 5.21
CA SER A 252 -25.48 20.13 4.27
C SER A 252 -26.01 19.78 2.87
N ALA A 253 -26.87 20.69 2.39
CA ALA A 253 -27.14 20.98 0.99
C ALA A 253 -27.85 19.85 0.21
N SER A 254 -29.16 19.69 0.28
CA SER A 254 -30.14 20.74 -0.02
C SER A 254 -31.46 20.47 0.69
N GLN A 255 -31.74 21.21 1.76
CA GLN A 255 -33.11 21.66 1.91
C GLN A 255 -33.33 22.66 0.78
N LEU A 256 -33.61 22.16 -0.44
CA LEU A 256 -34.19 22.98 -1.48
C LEU A 256 -35.35 23.72 -0.81
N HIS A 257 -35.28 25.05 -0.81
CA HIS A 257 -36.31 25.89 -0.22
C HIS A 257 -37.66 25.35 -0.72
N PRO A 258 -38.68 25.16 0.14
CA PRO A 258 -39.92 24.47 -0.26
C PRO A 258 -40.54 25.05 -1.53
N LEU A 259 -40.30 26.33 -1.79
CA LEU A 259 -40.69 27.04 -3.01
C LEU A 259 -39.89 26.61 -4.26
N ALA A 260 -38.58 26.38 -4.13
CA ALA A 260 -37.76 25.81 -5.19
C ALA A 260 -38.20 24.37 -5.52
N MET A 261 -38.44 23.51 -4.52
CA MET A 261 -39.04 22.18 -4.74
C MET A 261 -40.38 22.27 -5.47
N PHE A 262 -41.23 23.21 -5.07
CA PHE A 262 -42.52 23.43 -5.70
C PHE A 262 -42.38 23.87 -7.15
N LEU A 263 -41.50 24.85 -7.45
CA LEU A 263 -41.24 25.32 -8.81
C LEU A 263 -40.65 24.21 -9.69
N THR A 264 -39.69 23.44 -9.18
CA THR A 264 -39.11 22.32 -9.92
C THR A 264 -40.17 21.26 -10.21
N ASN A 265 -41.00 20.91 -9.22
CA ASN A 265 -42.11 19.97 -9.41
C ASN A 265 -43.16 20.51 -10.39
N PHE A 266 -43.47 21.81 -10.35
CA PHE A 266 -44.41 22.44 -11.28
C PHE A 266 -43.87 22.41 -12.72
N ILE A 267 -42.61 22.82 -12.92
CA ILE A 267 -41.92 22.76 -14.21
C ILE A 267 -41.88 21.32 -14.71
N VAL A 268 -41.51 20.36 -13.87
CA VAL A 268 -41.45 18.94 -14.23
C VAL A 268 -42.84 18.39 -14.61
N ASN A 269 -43.87 18.66 -13.82
CA ASN A 269 -45.19 18.13 -14.09
C ASN A 269 -45.85 18.79 -15.32
N PHE A 270 -45.56 20.07 -15.57
CA PHE A 270 -46.21 20.82 -16.65
C PHE A 270 -45.46 20.74 -17.98
N LEU A 271 -44.13 20.82 -17.99
CA LEU A 271 -43.32 20.76 -19.22
C LEU A 271 -42.98 19.32 -19.63
N PHE A 272 -42.83 18.40 -18.67
CA PHE A 272 -42.45 17.01 -18.94
C PHE A 272 -43.60 16.03 -18.74
N PHE A 273 -44.85 16.52 -18.67
CA PHE A 273 -46.07 15.70 -18.53
C PHE A 273 -45.98 14.64 -17.41
N GLY A 274 -45.27 14.91 -16.31
CA GLY A 274 -45.13 14.00 -15.18
C GLY A 274 -44.25 12.74 -15.39
N ILE A 275 -43.55 12.63 -16.52
CA ILE A 275 -42.70 11.47 -16.86
C ILE A 275 -41.51 11.23 -15.89
N PRO A 276 -40.92 12.22 -15.18
CA PRO A 276 -39.75 11.95 -14.34
C PRO A 276 -40.02 11.12 -13.07
N HIS A 277 -41.25 11.10 -12.55
CA HIS A 277 -41.56 10.38 -11.30
C HIS A 277 -41.60 8.85 -11.49
N THR A 278 -42.02 8.36 -12.65
CA THR A 278 -41.97 6.93 -12.97
C THR A 278 -40.54 6.44 -13.15
N TYR A 279 -39.67 7.25 -13.74
CA TYR A 279 -38.25 6.90 -13.88
C TYR A 279 -37.53 6.84 -12.52
N GLN A 280 -37.80 7.79 -11.63
CA GLN A 280 -37.18 7.83 -10.30
C GLN A 280 -37.62 6.66 -9.39
N ALA A 281 -38.84 6.13 -9.58
CA ALA A 281 -39.33 4.95 -8.89
C ALA A 281 -38.66 3.66 -9.38
N HIS A 282 -38.28 3.57 -10.66
CA HIS A 282 -37.61 2.40 -11.23
C HIS A 282 -36.10 2.32 -10.95
N VAL A 283 -35.44 3.44 -10.63
CA VAL A 283 -34.00 3.47 -10.35
C VAL A 283 -33.66 3.16 -8.89
N LYS A 284 -34.65 3.14 -7.98
CA LYS A 284 -34.47 2.86 -6.55
C LYS A 284 -34.90 1.43 -6.13
N ALA A 285 -35.34 0.61 -7.07
CA ALA A 285 -35.61 -0.82 -6.89
C ALA A 285 -34.46 -1.64 -7.50
#